data_AF-A0A516NFX7-F1
#
_entry.id   AF-A0A516NFX7-F1
#
_cell.length_a   1.000
_cell.length_b   1.000
_cell.length_c   1.000
_cell.angle_alpha   90.00
_cell.angle_beta   90.00
_cell.angle_gamma   90.00
#
_symmetry.space_group_name_H-M   'P 1'
#
loop_
_entity.id
_entity.type
_entity.pdbx_description
1 polymer ?
#
loop_
_entity_poly.entity_id
_entity_poly.type
_entity_poly.pdbx_seq_one_letter_code
_entity_poly.pdbx_strand_id
1 'polypeptide(L)'
;MPSGGSRQVRAARKRKRRMARAVHDLTDAQWDALETCWGGCAYCGTLATPLQKDCVQAISRGGRYTLGNVVPACGSCNASKCNAEVTGWLRRKKLDERSFLLRHYEISTELIARFAQ
;
A
#
# COMPACT_ATOMS: atom_id res chain seq x y z
N MET A 1 26.98 31.17 -5.07
CA MET A 1 25.69 30.57 -5.52
C MET A 1 25.43 29.28 -4.74
N PRO A 2 24.50 29.23 -3.77
CA PRO A 2 24.16 27.97 -3.12
C PRO A 2 23.06 27.27 -3.95
N SER A 3 23.44 26.35 -4.84
CA SER A 3 22.50 25.55 -5.63
C SER A 3 22.08 24.28 -4.89
N GLY A 4 21.59 24.42 -3.66
CA GLY A 4 21.07 23.33 -2.85
C GLY A 4 19.58 23.52 -2.57
N GLY A 5 18.70 22.96 -3.41
CA GLY A 5 17.25 23.04 -3.18
C GLY A 5 16.86 22.57 -1.77
N SER A 6 15.82 23.19 -1.20
CA SER A 6 15.34 22.94 0.17
C SER A 6 15.15 21.45 0.49
N ARG A 7 15.20 21.06 1.77
CA ARG A 7 15.01 19.66 2.20
C ARG A 7 13.75 19.02 1.60
N GLN A 8 12.67 19.79 1.47
CA GLN A 8 11.43 19.38 0.82
C GLN A 8 11.61 19.09 -0.66
N VAL A 9 12.30 19.95 -1.41
CA VAL A 9 12.60 19.74 -2.84
C VAL A 9 13.42 18.46 -3.05
N ARG A 10 14.41 18.21 -2.18
CA ARG A 10 15.22 16.97 -2.23
C ARG A 10 14.35 15.73 -1.95
N ALA A 11 13.47 15.79 -0.96
CA ALA A 11 12.56 14.70 -0.62
C ALA A 11 11.56 14.39 -1.75
N ALA A 12 10.98 15.42 -2.38
CA ALA A 12 10.07 15.28 -3.51
C ALA A 12 10.77 14.63 -4.72
N ARG A 13 11.98 15.08 -5.06
CA ARG A 13 12.81 14.47 -6.12
C ARG A 13 13.11 12.99 -5.83
N LYS A 14 13.44 12.65 -4.57
CA LYS A 14 13.68 11.27 -4.15
C LYS A 14 12.42 10.41 -4.28
N ARG A 15 11.25 10.93 -3.88
CA ARG A 15 9.95 10.25 -4.06
C ARG A 15 9.65 10.00 -5.53
N LYS A 16 9.78 11.02 -6.39
CA LYS A 16 9.55 10.90 -7.84
C LYS A 16 10.43 9.81 -8.48
N ARG A 17 11.73 9.78 -8.16
CA ARG A 17 12.64 8.74 -8.68
C ARG A 17 12.26 7.32 -8.22
N ARG A 18 11.79 7.17 -6.98
CA ARG A 18 11.33 5.88 -6.46
C ARG A 18 10.06 5.41 -7.15
N MET A 19 9.09 6.31 -7.38
CA MET A 19 7.91 5.99 -8.16
C MET A 19 8.31 5.58 -9.58
N ALA A 20 9.14 6.36 -10.27
CA ALA A 20 9.55 6.06 -11.65
C ALA A 20 10.27 4.71 -11.81
N ARG A 21 10.83 4.14 -10.74
CA ARG A 21 11.51 2.83 -10.75
C ARG A 21 10.63 1.68 -10.28
N ALA A 22 9.52 1.97 -9.61
CA ALA A 22 8.59 0.94 -9.18
C ALA A 22 7.78 0.45 -10.38
N VAL A 23 7.44 -0.84 -10.37
CA VAL A 23 6.45 -1.38 -11.30
C VAL A 23 5.08 -0.84 -10.89
N HIS A 24 4.34 -0.30 -11.85
CA HIS A 24 2.96 0.18 -11.71
C HIS A 24 2.11 -0.56 -12.73
N ASP A 25 1.72 -1.77 -12.39
CA ASP A 25 0.88 -2.65 -13.21
C ASP A 25 -0.53 -2.80 -12.63
N LEU A 26 -0.82 -2.18 -11.47
CA LEU A 26 -2.15 -2.16 -10.89
C LEU A 26 -3.14 -1.38 -11.78
N THR A 27 -4.06 -2.09 -12.40
CA THR A 27 -5.14 -1.51 -13.21
C THR A 27 -6.32 -1.04 -12.34
N ASP A 28 -7.22 -0.24 -12.91
CA ASP A 28 -8.43 0.20 -12.19
C ASP A 28 -9.37 -0.98 -11.87
N ALA A 29 -9.56 -1.91 -12.80
CA ALA A 29 -10.35 -3.13 -12.55
C ALA A 29 -9.77 -4.00 -11.42
N GLN A 30 -8.44 -4.10 -11.34
CA GLN A 30 -7.74 -4.77 -10.24
C GLN A 30 -7.92 -4.05 -8.91
N TRP A 31 -7.93 -2.72 -8.93
CA TRP A 31 -8.20 -1.91 -7.76
C TRP A 31 -9.64 -2.08 -7.25
N ASP A 32 -10.64 -2.03 -8.13
CA ASP A 32 -12.04 -2.25 -7.77
C ASP A 32 -12.25 -3.64 -7.15
N ALA A 33 -11.55 -4.66 -7.69
CA ALA A 33 -11.56 -6.01 -7.13
C ALA A 33 -10.93 -6.07 -5.73
N LEU A 34 -9.82 -5.36 -5.50
CA LEU A 34 -9.22 -5.23 -4.16
C LEU A 34 -10.19 -4.56 -3.18
N GLU A 35 -10.81 -3.44 -3.56
CA GLU A 35 -11.79 -2.76 -2.70
C GLU A 35 -12.96 -3.68 -2.34
N THR A 36 -13.44 -4.46 -3.31
CA THR A 36 -14.54 -5.42 -3.11
C THR A 36 -14.15 -6.58 -2.19
N CYS A 37 -13.01 -7.24 -2.44
CA CYS A 37 -12.56 -8.40 -1.64
C CYS A 37 -12.22 -8.02 -0.19
N TRP A 38 -11.64 -6.83 0.02
CA TRP A 38 -11.38 -6.34 1.36
C TRP A 38 -12.63 -5.80 2.05
N GLY A 39 -13.56 -5.23 1.29
CA GLY A 39 -14.81 -4.69 1.83
C GLY A 39 -14.60 -3.57 2.85
N GLY A 40 -13.51 -2.80 2.73
CA GLY A 40 -13.13 -1.77 3.68
C GLY A 40 -11.62 -1.59 3.80
N CYS A 41 -11.18 -0.79 4.78
CA CYS A 41 -9.76 -0.64 5.09
C CYS A 41 -9.17 -1.97 5.56
N ALA A 42 -8.12 -2.42 4.87
CA ALA A 42 -7.42 -3.67 5.15
C ALA A 42 -6.82 -3.76 6.57
N TYR A 43 -6.67 -2.63 7.25
CA TYR A 43 -6.05 -2.57 8.57
C TYR A 43 -7.06 -2.47 9.71
N CYS A 44 -7.97 -1.49 9.66
CA CYS A 44 -8.92 -1.24 10.74
C CYS A 44 -10.36 -1.66 10.42
N GLY A 45 -10.62 -2.16 9.22
CA GLY A 45 -11.94 -2.61 8.78
C GLY A 45 -12.96 -1.48 8.54
N THR A 46 -12.56 -0.21 8.66
CA THR A 46 -13.51 0.90 8.42
C THR A 46 -13.98 0.92 6.96
N LEU A 47 -15.27 1.19 6.78
CA LEU A 47 -15.89 1.42 5.47
C LEU A 47 -15.73 2.88 5.01
N ALA A 48 -14.95 3.69 5.74
CA ALA A 48 -14.76 5.10 5.43
C ALA A 48 -14.11 5.28 4.05
N THR A 49 -14.81 5.99 3.17
CA THR A 49 -14.37 6.36 1.83
C THR A 49 -13.86 7.81 1.80
N PRO A 50 -12.97 8.17 0.85
CA PRO A 50 -12.34 7.28 -0.12
C PRO A 50 -11.22 6.44 0.52
N LEU A 51 -11.15 5.16 0.14
CA LEU A 51 -10.00 4.31 0.46
C LEU A 51 -8.82 4.69 -0.45
N GLN A 52 -7.62 4.53 0.08
CA GLN A 52 -6.37 4.84 -0.59
C GLN A 52 -5.61 3.56 -0.88
N LYS A 53 -4.91 3.53 -2.02
CA LYS A 53 -3.97 2.47 -2.38
C LYS A 53 -2.72 2.56 -1.48
N ASP A 54 -2.59 1.67 -0.50
CA ASP A 54 -1.38 1.55 0.32
C ASP A 54 -0.56 0.31 -0.08
N CYS A 55 0.76 0.44 -0.07
CA CYS A 55 1.68 -0.65 -0.36
C CYS A 55 2.09 -1.36 0.94
N VAL A 56 1.75 -2.63 1.09
CA VAL A 56 2.10 -3.49 2.24
C VAL A 56 3.61 -3.43 2.51
N GLN A 57 4.42 -3.71 1.50
CA GLN A 57 5.82 -3.30 1.48
C GLN A 57 5.94 -1.90 0.89
N ALA A 58 6.43 -0.93 1.67
CA ALA A 58 6.61 0.43 1.19
C ALA A 58 7.59 0.49 0.00
N ILE A 59 7.29 1.30 -1.03
CA ILE A 59 8.15 1.46 -2.22
C ILE A 59 9.56 1.94 -1.85
N SER A 60 9.68 2.73 -0.79
CA SER A 60 10.98 3.17 -0.27
C SER A 60 11.87 2.05 0.27
N ARG A 61 11.29 0.86 0.47
CA ARG A 61 11.93 -0.38 0.96
C ARG A 61 11.88 -1.51 -0.09
N GLY A 62 11.60 -1.20 -1.35
CA GLY A 62 11.60 -2.18 -2.46
C GLY A 62 10.22 -2.69 -2.90
N GLY A 63 9.13 -2.23 -2.28
CA GLY A 63 7.78 -2.60 -2.71
C GLY A 63 7.41 -2.05 -4.09
N ARG A 64 6.39 -2.67 -4.70
CA ARG A 64 5.88 -2.37 -6.05
C ARG A 64 4.39 -2.01 -5.99
N TYR A 65 3.90 -1.32 -7.00
CA TYR A 65 2.50 -0.92 -7.09
C TYR A 65 1.71 -1.96 -7.89
N THR A 66 1.63 -3.15 -7.31
CA THR A 66 1.14 -4.40 -7.92
C THR A 66 -0.02 -4.96 -7.12
N LEU A 67 -0.85 -5.78 -7.77
CA LEU A 67 -2.00 -6.46 -7.16
C LEU A 67 -1.65 -7.20 -5.86
N GLY A 68 -0.51 -7.89 -5.81
CA GLY A 68 -0.07 -8.63 -4.61
C GLY A 68 0.63 -7.82 -3.52
N ASN A 69 0.75 -6.49 -3.67
CA ASN A 69 1.38 -5.63 -2.65
C ASN A 69 0.51 -4.42 -2.27
N VAL A 70 -0.51 -4.09 -3.06
CA VAL A 70 -1.42 -2.98 -2.78
C VAL A 70 -2.65 -3.48 -2.03
N VAL A 71 -3.04 -2.75 -0.99
CA VAL A 71 -4.28 -2.96 -0.24
C VAL A 71 -5.03 -1.64 -0.08
N PRO A 72 -6.36 -1.69 0.07
CA PRO A 72 -7.13 -0.50 0.39
C PRO A 72 -6.95 -0.12 1.85
N ALA A 73 -6.66 1.15 2.11
CA ALA A 73 -6.46 1.68 3.45
C ALA A 73 -7.14 3.05 3.61
N CYS A 74 -7.76 3.29 4.75
CA CYS A 74 -8.28 4.63 5.06
C CYS A 74 -7.12 5.63 5.27
N GLY A 75 -7.40 6.92 5.10
CA GLY A 75 -6.39 7.97 5.19
C GLY A 75 -5.61 7.99 6.51
N SER A 76 -6.28 7.70 7.64
CA SER A 76 -5.64 7.67 8.95
C SER A 76 -4.66 6.50 9.11
N CYS A 77 -5.03 5.30 8.63
CA CYS A 77 -4.15 4.14 8.67
C CYS A 77 -2.98 4.30 7.71
N ASN A 78 -3.23 4.71 6.47
CA ASN A 78 -2.19 4.94 5.47
C ASN A 78 -1.17 5.99 5.95
N ALA A 79 -1.65 7.13 6.48
CA ALA A 79 -0.77 8.16 7.04
C ALA A 79 0.02 7.66 8.27
N SER A 80 -0.62 6.87 9.14
CA SER A 80 0.03 6.30 10.34
C SER A 80 1.11 5.27 9.98
N LYS A 81 0.87 4.42 8.98
CA LYS A 81 1.85 3.43 8.51
C LYS A 81 3.00 4.09 7.77
N CYS A 82 2.68 5.02 6.86
CA CYS A 82 3.66 5.72 6.03
C CYS A 82 4.63 4.74 5.34
N ASN A 83 5.92 4.75 5.71
CA ASN A 83 6.95 3.88 5.16
C ASN A 83 7.40 2.77 6.13
N ALA A 84 6.70 2.60 7.25
CA ALA A 84 6.97 1.54 8.20
C ALA A 84 6.73 0.17 7.56
N GLU A 85 7.47 -0.82 8.04
CA GLU A 85 7.20 -2.22 7.72
C GLU A 85 5.86 -2.62 8.35
N VAL A 86 5.03 -3.33 7.60
CA VAL A 86 3.61 -3.53 7.93
C VAL A 86 3.43 -4.29 9.24
N THR A 87 4.18 -5.37 9.48
CA THR A 87 4.02 -6.22 10.66
C THR A 87 4.46 -5.47 11.92
N GLY A 88 5.60 -4.76 11.87
CA GLY A 88 6.06 -3.90 12.94
C GLY A 88 5.12 -2.73 13.23
N TRP A 89 4.42 -2.20 12.22
CA TRP A 89 3.39 -1.19 12.41
C TRP A 89 2.10 -1.77 13.02
N LEU A 90 1.64 -2.93 12.54
CA LEU A 90 0.46 -3.64 13.07
C LEU A 90 0.64 -3.97 14.54
N ARG A 91 1.78 -4.55 14.93
CA ARG A 91 2.12 -4.81 16.34
C ARG A 91 2.08 -3.55 17.19
N ARG A 92 2.65 -2.44 16.70
CA ARG A 92 2.65 -1.15 17.43
C ARG A 92 1.24 -0.58 17.59
N LYS A 93 0.37 -0.79 16.59
CA LYS A 93 -1.05 -0.40 16.62
C LYS A 93 -1.94 -1.39 17.38
N LYS A 94 -1.39 -2.51 17.86
CA LYS A 94 -2.11 -3.63 18.48
C LYS A 94 -3.22 -4.19 17.59
N LEU A 95 -2.98 -4.20 16.27
CA LEU A 95 -3.85 -4.85 15.30
C LEU A 95 -3.43 -6.31 15.11
N ASP A 96 -4.37 -7.14 14.67
CA ASP A 96 -4.12 -8.57 14.45
C ASP A 96 -3.27 -8.80 13.19
N GLU A 97 -1.96 -8.95 13.41
CA GLU A 97 -0.98 -9.24 12.36
C GLU A 97 -1.27 -10.55 11.63
N ARG A 98 -1.64 -11.60 12.36
CA ARG A 98 -1.82 -12.94 11.79
C ARG A 98 -3.01 -12.93 10.84
N SER A 99 -4.14 -12.39 11.30
CA SER A 99 -5.35 -12.31 10.48
C SER A 99 -5.13 -11.44 9.24
N PHE A 100 -4.39 -10.33 9.36
CA PHE A 100 -4.02 -9.50 8.22
C PHE A 100 -3.19 -10.28 7.19
N LEU A 101 -2.13 -10.98 7.62
CA LEU A 101 -1.23 -11.69 6.70
C LEU A 101 -1.92 -12.84 5.97
N LEU A 102 -2.77 -13.60 6.67
CA LEU A 102 -3.57 -14.68 6.07
C LEU A 102 -4.53 -14.13 5.02
N ARG A 103 -5.33 -13.12 5.39
CA ARG A 103 -6.29 -12.52 4.45
C ARG A 103 -5.61 -11.84 3.26
N HIS A 104 -4.46 -11.20 3.48
CA HIS A 104 -3.66 -10.63 2.39
C HIS A 104 -3.18 -11.71 1.42
N TYR A 105 -2.70 -12.85 1.93
CA TYR A 105 -2.28 -13.97 1.10
C TYR A 105 -3.45 -14.57 0.31
N GLU A 106 -4.59 -14.80 0.95
CA GLU A 106 -5.79 -15.35 0.32
C GLU A 106 -6.28 -14.46 -0.83
N ILE A 107 -6.52 -13.17 -0.56
CA ILE A 107 -7.01 -12.22 -1.56
C ILE A 107 -6.00 -12.03 -2.69
N SER A 108 -4.71 -11.89 -2.37
CA SER A 108 -3.70 -11.70 -3.42
C SER A 108 -3.60 -12.92 -4.33
N THR A 109 -3.63 -14.13 -3.77
CA THR A 109 -3.58 -15.37 -4.54
C THR A 109 -4.81 -15.51 -5.44
N GLU A 110 -6.00 -15.26 -4.89
CA GLU A 110 -7.26 -15.30 -5.64
C GLU A 110 -7.26 -14.30 -6.80
N LEU A 111 -6.94 -13.04 -6.53
CA LEU A 111 -6.99 -12.00 -7.55
C LEU A 111 -5.89 -12.17 -8.60
N ILE A 112 -4.67 -12.60 -8.22
CA ILE A 112 -3.62 -12.94 -9.20
C ILE A 112 -4.11 -14.04 -10.14
N ALA A 113 -4.73 -15.10 -9.62
CA ALA A 113 -5.27 -16.18 -10.45
C ALA A 113 -6.42 -15.71 -11.36
N ARG A 114 -7.26 -14.79 -10.87
CA ARG A 114 -8.38 -14.21 -11.63
C ARG A 114 -7.92 -13.34 -12.80
N PHE A 115 -6.88 -12.51 -12.60
CA PHE A 115 -6.41 -11.55 -13.60
C PHE A 115 -5.23 -12.07 -14.46
N ALA A 116 -4.77 -13.30 -14.23
CA ALA A 116 -3.80 -13.97 -15.10
C ALA A 116 -4.43 -14.65 -16.33
N GLN A 117 -5.76 -14.71 -16.38
CA GLN A 117 -6.57 -15.21 -17.49
C GLN A 117 -6.92 -14.08 -18.46
#